data_AF-F2L4N5-F1
#
_entry.id   AF-F2L4N5-F1
#
_cell.length_a   1.000
_cell.length_b   1.000
_cell.length_c   1.000
_cell.angle_alpha   90.00
_cell.angle_beta   90.00
_cell.angle_gamma   90.00
#
_symmetry.space_group_name_H-M   'P 1'
#
loop_
_entity.id
_entity.type
_entity.pdbx_description
1 polymer ?
#
loop_
_entity_poly.entity_id
_entity_poly.type
_entity_poly.pdbx_seq_one_letter_code
_entity_poly.pdbx_strand_id
1 'polypeptide(L)'
;MKFAVASAIFSLAALALALAVKGLAAPLALPVYVSLAAIDVALFVLGLRDAAAALDIAAGEWEAAELKSVRALLVVLFFMSIVVLGYLILAHVAPSVFAA
;
A
#
# COMPACT_ATOMS: atom_id res chain seq x y z
N MET A 1 0.69 -16.97 -3.36
CA MET A 1 0.06 -15.77 -2.73
C MET A 1 0.79 -15.23 -1.48
N LYS A 2 2.00 -15.71 -1.14
CA LYS A 2 2.76 -15.18 0.01
C LYS A 2 3.05 -13.67 -0.10
N PHE A 3 3.33 -13.18 -1.30
CA PHE A 3 3.62 -11.77 -1.53
C PHE A 3 2.35 -10.91 -1.60
N ALA A 4 1.24 -11.47 -2.09
CA ALA A 4 -0.05 -10.80 -2.05
C ALA A 4 -0.49 -10.54 -0.61
N VAL A 5 -0.36 -11.54 0.28
CA VAL A 5 -0.65 -11.39 1.71
C VAL A 5 0.32 -10.42 2.37
N ALA A 6 1.63 -10.54 2.11
CA ALA A 6 2.63 -9.63 2.67
C ALA A 6 2.37 -8.18 2.27
N SER A 7 2.00 -7.93 1.01
CA SER A 7 1.63 -6.59 0.53
C SER A 7 0.39 -6.07 1.22
N ALA A 8 -0.69 -6.85 1.32
CA ALA A 8 -1.91 -6.41 2.01
C ALA A 8 -1.66 -6.05 3.48
N ILE A 9 -0.91 -6.89 4.20
CA ILE A 9 -0.52 -6.63 5.59
C ILE A 9 0.36 -5.38 5.69
N PHE A 10 1.32 -5.24 4.79
CA PHE A 10 2.22 -4.09 4.80
C PHE A 10 1.49 -2.78 4.49
N SER A 11 0.58 -2.74 3.51
CA SER A 11 -0.20 -1.53 3.21
C SER A 11 -1.03 -1.08 4.41
N LEU A 12 -1.61 -2.01 5.18
CA LEU A 12 -2.30 -1.70 6.42
C LEU A 12 -1.34 -1.19 7.51
N ALA A 13 -0.19 -1.85 7.68
CA ALA A 13 0.81 -1.44 8.66
C ALA A 13 1.43 -0.08 8.33
N ALA A 14 1.72 0.18 7.05
CA ALA A 14 2.25 1.43 6.54
C ALA A 14 1.26 2.58 6.76
N LEU A 15 -0.02 2.35 6.50
CA LEU A 15 -1.08 3.31 6.79
C LEU A 15 -1.15 3.62 8.30
N ALA A 16 -1.21 2.60 9.15
CA ALA A 16 -1.26 2.78 10.61
C ALA A 16 -0.03 3.54 11.14
N LEU A 17 1.16 3.16 10.65
CA LEU A 17 2.41 3.81 11.05
C LEU A 17 2.50 5.25 10.54
N ALA A 18 2.07 5.52 9.31
CA ALA A 18 2.06 6.87 8.76
C ALA A 18 1.17 7.82 9.57
N LEU A 19 -0.01 7.33 9.99
CA LEU A 19 -0.91 8.07 10.86
C LEU A 19 -0.33 8.28 12.26
N ALA A 20 0.34 7.28 12.83
CA ALA A 20 1.02 7.41 14.13
C ALA A 20 2.17 8.42 14.10
N VAL A 21 2.94 8.46 13.01
CA VAL A 21 4.10 9.35 12.84
C VAL A 21 3.69 10.78 12.46
N LYS A 22 2.43 11.02 12.06
CA LYS A 22 1.91 12.36 11.72
C LYS A 22 2.13 13.41 12.83
N GLY A 23 2.13 12.99 14.10
CA GLY A 23 2.38 13.87 15.24
C GLY A 23 3.85 14.03 15.64
N LEU A 24 4.77 13.35 14.96
CA LEU A 24 6.20 13.38 15.27
C LEU A 24 6.87 14.65 14.70
N ALA A 25 7.95 15.11 15.34
CA ALA A 25 8.68 16.29 14.90
C ALA A 25 9.10 16.20 13.41
N ALA A 26 8.87 17.29 12.69
CA ALA A 26 8.97 17.38 11.24
C ALA A 26 10.21 16.72 10.58
N PRO A 27 11.46 16.90 11.05
CA PRO A 27 12.62 16.50 10.24
C PRO A 27 12.77 14.98 10.04
N LEU A 28 12.17 14.13 10.88
CA LEU A 28 12.26 12.68 10.77
C LEU A 28 11.05 12.03 10.06
N ALA A 29 9.96 12.76 9.87
CA ALA A 29 8.72 12.20 9.33
C ALA A 29 8.83 11.90 7.82
N LEU A 30 9.46 12.79 7.06
CA LEU A 30 9.57 12.65 5.60
C LEU A 30 10.35 11.40 5.15
N PRO A 31 11.56 11.11 5.66
CA PRO A 31 12.27 9.88 5.30
C PRO A 31 11.48 8.61 5.62
N VAL A 32 10.70 8.62 6.71
CA VAL A 32 9.84 7.51 7.10
C VAL A 32 8.73 7.32 6.07
N TYR A 33 7.99 8.37 5.71
CA TYR A 33 6.91 8.26 4.71
C TYR A 33 7.43 7.80 3.36
N VAL A 34 8.55 8.34 2.90
CA VAL A 34 9.16 7.95 1.62
C VAL A 34 9.59 6.47 1.63
N SER A 35 10.20 6.02 2.73
CA SER A 35 10.62 4.63 2.88
C SER A 35 9.42 3.67 2.91
N LEU A 36 8.38 4.02 3.65
CA LEU A 36 7.13 3.25 3.69
C LEU A 36 6.49 3.16 2.31
N ALA A 37 6.38 4.29 1.60
CA ALA A 37 5.83 4.32 0.24
C ALA A 37 6.64 3.45 -0.73
N ALA A 38 7.97 3.53 -0.68
CA ALA A 38 8.84 2.73 -1.54
C ALA A 38 8.69 1.22 -1.28
N ILE A 39 8.67 0.81 -0.01
CA ILE A 39 8.48 -0.60 0.36
C ILE A 39 7.08 -1.08 -0.04
N ASP A 40 6.05 -0.27 0.20
CA ASP A 40 4.66 -0.60 -0.13
C ASP A 40 4.49 -0.82 -1.64
N VAL A 41 5.05 0.07 -2.46
CA VAL A 41 5.07 -0.08 -3.92
C VAL A 41 5.80 -1.35 -4.34
N ALA A 42 6.96 -1.65 -3.76
CA ALA A 42 7.73 -2.84 -4.11
C ALA A 42 6.95 -4.12 -3.76
N LEU A 43 6.37 -4.19 -2.57
CA LEU A 43 5.56 -5.33 -2.14
C LEU A 43 4.28 -5.46 -2.97
N PHE A 44 3.63 -4.35 -3.32
CA PHE A 44 2.45 -4.36 -4.17
C PHE A 44 2.72 -4.92 -5.55
N VAL A 45 3.83 -4.53 -6.19
CA VAL A 45 4.22 -5.09 -7.50
C VAL A 45 4.44 -6.60 -7.40
N LEU A 46 5.12 -7.08 -6.35
CA LEU A 46 5.32 -8.51 -6.12
C LEU A 46 4.00 -9.23 -5.83
N GLY A 47 3.14 -8.65 -4.99
CA GLY A 47 1.86 -9.19 -4.62
C GLY A 47 0.88 -9.27 -5.79
N LEU A 48 0.88 -8.27 -6.66
CA LEU A 48 0.06 -8.25 -7.86
C LEU A 48 0.47 -9.35 -8.86
N ARG A 49 1.79 -9.59 -9.01
CA ARG A 49 2.30 -10.68 -9.84
C ARG A 49 1.96 -12.04 -9.25
N ASP A 50 2.08 -12.20 -7.93
CA ASP A 50 1.73 -13.44 -7.22
C ASP A 50 0.23 -13.73 -7.27
N ALA A 51 -0.63 -12.70 -7.19
CA ALA A 51 -2.07 -12.83 -7.38
C ALA A 51 -2.47 -13.13 -8.83
N ALA A 52 -1.78 -12.57 -9.81
CA ALA A 52 -1.98 -12.91 -11.22
C ALA A 52 -1.58 -14.36 -11.50
N ALA A 53 -0.43 -14.82 -11.00
CA ALA A 53 0.00 -16.21 -11.14
C ALA A 53 -0.98 -17.19 -10.49
N ALA A 54 -1.58 -16.84 -9.35
CA ALA A 54 -2.61 -17.66 -8.73
C ALA A 54 -3.87 -17.77 -9.60
N LEU A 55 -4.28 -16.67 -10.25
CA LEU A 55 -5.41 -16.66 -11.18
C LEU A 55 -5.17 -17.52 -12.42
N ASP A 56 -3.93 -17.55 -12.94
CA ASP A 56 -3.58 -18.33 -14.12
C ASP A 56 -3.62 -19.85 -13.87
N ILE A 57 -3.52 -20.29 -12.62
CA ILE A 57 -3.49 -21.71 -12.22
C ILE A 57 -4.85 -22.17 -11.65
N ALA A 58 -5.82 -21.26 -11.49
CA ALA A 58 -7.13 -21.58 -10.93
C ALA A 58 -7.83 -22.70 -11.74
N ALA A 59 -8.29 -23.74 -11.04
CA ALA A 59 -8.82 -24.94 -11.68
C ALA A 59 -10.31 -24.83 -12.03
N GLY A 60 -11.01 -23.85 -11.45
CA GLY A 60 -12.44 -23.64 -11.66
C GLY A 60 -12.86 -22.17 -11.67
N GLU A 61 -14.03 -21.91 -12.25
CA GLU A 61 -14.58 -20.55 -12.37
C GLU A 61 -14.85 -19.89 -11.00
N TRP A 62 -15.26 -20.69 -10.01
CA TRP A 62 -15.52 -20.20 -8.67
C TRP A 62 -14.24 -19.78 -7.94
N GLU A 63 -13.21 -20.62 -7.98
CA GLU A 63 -11.87 -20.29 -7.44
C GLU A 63 -11.28 -19.05 -8.13
N ALA A 64 -11.42 -18.96 -9.46
CA ALA A 64 -10.97 -17.78 -10.21
C ALA A 64 -11.74 -16.50 -9.80
N ALA A 65 -13.03 -16.60 -9.48
CA ALA A 65 -13.82 -15.46 -8.99
C ALA A 65 -13.35 -14.98 -7.61
N GLU A 66 -13.06 -15.90 -6.69
CA GLU A 66 -12.50 -15.56 -5.38
C GLU A 66 -11.11 -14.92 -5.51
N LEU A 67 -10.23 -15.47 -6.35
CA LEU A 67 -8.91 -14.89 -6.57
C LEU A 67 -8.98 -13.50 -7.23
N LYS A 68 -9.97 -13.23 -8.08
CA LYS A 68 -10.23 -11.89 -8.62
C LYS A 68 -10.64 -10.92 -7.53
N SER A 69 -11.48 -11.35 -6.58
CA SER A 69 -11.90 -10.50 -5.46
C SER A 69 -10.73 -10.19 -4.52
N VAL A 70 -9.87 -11.18 -4.24
CA VAL A 70 -8.62 -11.00 -3.47
C VAL A 70 -7.67 -10.03 -4.18
N ARG A 71 -7.50 -10.16 -5.50
CA ARG A 71 -6.69 -9.23 -6.29
C ARG A 71 -7.25 -7.81 -6.25
N ALA A 72 -8.57 -7.66 -6.34
CA ALA A 72 -9.22 -6.35 -6.22
C ALA A 72 -9.00 -5.74 -4.84
N LEU A 73 -9.16 -6.53 -3.77
CA LEU A 73 -8.91 -6.09 -2.40
C LEU A 73 -7.46 -5.64 -2.20
N LEU A 74 -6.49 -6.38 -2.73
CA LEU A 74 -5.08 -6.00 -2.70
C LEU A 74 -4.85 -4.62 -3.33
N VAL A 75 -5.46 -4.35 -4.49
CA VAL A 75 -5.37 -3.06 -5.17
C VAL A 75 -5.98 -1.95 -4.32
N VAL A 76 -7.16 -2.18 -3.73
CA VAL A 76 -7.84 -1.19 -2.88
C VAL A 76 -6.99 -0.84 -1.65
N LEU A 77 -6.45 -1.84 -0.96
CA LEU A 77 -5.60 -1.62 0.23
C LEU A 77 -4.34 -0.83 -0.10
N PHE A 78 -3.67 -1.17 -1.21
CA PHE A 78 -2.51 -0.43 -1.68
C PHE A 78 -2.87 1.02 -2.02
N PHE A 79 -3.97 1.26 -2.74
CA PHE A 79 -4.41 2.60 -3.08
C PHE A 79 -4.70 3.45 -1.85
N MET A 80 -5.39 2.89 -0.85
CA MET A 80 -5.66 3.60 0.41
C MET A 80 -4.36 4.01 1.10
N SER A 81 -3.37 3.13 1.15
CA SER A 81 -2.06 3.41 1.76
C SER A 81 -1.29 4.48 0.99
N ILE A 82 -1.11 4.32 -0.31
CA ILE A 82 -0.26 5.20 -1.12
C ILE A 82 -0.84 6.60 -1.28
N VAL A 83 -2.16 6.74 -1.33
CA VAL A 83 -2.83 8.06 -1.37
C VAL A 83 -2.56 8.82 -0.07
N VAL A 84 -2.67 8.17 1.08
CA VAL A 84 -2.41 8.79 2.38
C VAL A 84 -0.93 9.13 2.53
N LEU A 85 -0.03 8.20 2.21
CA LEU A 85 1.41 8.46 2.22
C LEU A 85 1.79 9.59 1.26
N GLY A 86 1.27 9.59 0.04
CA GLY A 86 1.48 10.63 -0.95
C GLY A 86 1.01 12.00 -0.45
N TYR A 87 -0.18 12.07 0.16
CA TYR A 87 -0.67 13.29 0.80
C TYR A 87 0.27 13.77 1.91
N LEU A 88 0.71 12.89 2.81
CA LEU A 88 1.59 13.26 3.93
C LEU A 88 2.97 13.73 3.43
N ILE A 89 3.52 13.10 2.40
CA ILE A 89 4.76 13.52 1.75
C ILE A 89 4.59 14.91 1.15
N LEU A 90 3.52 15.14 0.37
CA LEU A 90 3.26 16.44 -0.26
C LEU A 90 3.02 17.55 0.78
N ALA A 91 2.27 17.27 1.83
CA ALA A 91 2.05 18.21 2.94
C ALA A 91 3.36 18.56 3.66
N HIS A 92 4.33 17.64 3.68
CA HIS A 92 5.64 17.89 4.26
C HIS A 92 6.55 18.73 3.35
N VAL A 93 6.53 18.46 2.04
CA VAL A 93 7.40 19.14 1.05
C VAL A 93 6.86 20.52 0.66
N ALA A 94 5.55 20.70 0.63
CA ALA A 94 4.90 21.94 0.22
C ALA A 94 3.83 22.38 1.24
N PRO A 95 4.20 22.66 2.50
CA PRO A 95 3.23 22.93 3.57
C PRO A 95 2.34 24.14 3.26
N SER A 96 2.81 25.14 2.53
CA SER A 96 2.03 26.32 2.15
C SER A 96 0.88 26.05 1.18
N VAL A 97 0.91 24.93 0.44
CA VAL A 97 -0.17 24.53 -0.47
C VAL A 97 -1.31 23.83 0.27
N PHE A 98 -0.99 23.21 1.42
CA PHE A 98 -1.90 22.37 2.19
C PHE A 98 -2.24 22.97 3.57
N ALA A 99 -1.69 24.13 3.92
CA ALA A 99 -2.06 24.92 5.09
C ALA A 99 -3.28 25.79 4.74
N ALA A 100 -4.46 25.29 5.07
CA ALA A 100 -5.69 26.09 5.17
C ALA A 100 -5.83 26.65 6.59
#